data_AF-A0A6A1WHH4-F1
#
_entry.id   AF-A0A6A1WHH4-F1
#
_cell.length_a   1.000
_cell.length_b   1.000
_cell.length_c   1.000
_cell.angle_alpha   90.00
_cell.angle_beta   90.00
_cell.angle_gamma   90.00
#
_symmetry.space_group_name_H-M   'P 1'
#
loop_
_entity.id
_entity.type
_entity.pdbx_description
1 polymer ?
#
loop_
_entity_poly.entity_id
_entity_poly.type
_entity_poly.pdbx_seq_one_letter_code
_entity_poly.pdbx_strand_id
1 'polypeptide(L)'
;MEAKERLNDFKVGSRPTVMYIPDFISETEETMLLSNSHQDGPAYFPVVAILSLGSPVIMNFTPHSRFRLCTDHDKDNDTSGGTSRVGKDKWLHGHQPFSILLMPRSLLIFKDEVYSDYLHGIEANEEQLHDGAVNEIEALKHSAEDLARLGSEGGVEEIRKDLKTIHRTTTRISLTCRSVLKVHKKLFKF
;
A
#
# COMPACT_ATOMS: atom_id res chain seq x y z
N MET A 1 -22.53 -43.07 -8.02
CA MET A 1 -23.62 -42.09 -7.82
C MET A 1 -23.34 -41.22 -6.59
N GLU A 2 -22.79 -41.77 -5.50
CA GLU A 2 -22.40 -41.07 -4.26
C GLU A 2 -21.42 -39.88 -4.40
N ALA A 3 -20.43 -39.93 -5.29
CA ALA A 3 -19.41 -38.87 -5.36
C ALA A 3 -19.94 -37.51 -5.84
N LYS A 4 -21.01 -37.50 -6.65
CA LYS A 4 -21.66 -36.26 -7.13
C LYS A 4 -22.55 -35.62 -6.06
N GLU A 5 -23.16 -36.41 -5.18
CA GLU A 5 -23.98 -35.88 -4.09
C GLU A 5 -23.13 -35.16 -3.04
N ARG A 6 -21.97 -35.72 -2.68
CA ARG A 6 -21.05 -35.09 -1.73
C ARG A 6 -20.54 -33.73 -2.21
N LEU A 7 -20.47 -33.48 -3.52
CA LEU A 7 -20.01 -32.20 -4.08
C LEU A 7 -21.04 -31.07 -3.91
N ASN A 8 -22.33 -31.41 -3.81
CA ASN A 8 -23.39 -30.42 -3.58
C ASN A 8 -23.32 -29.83 -2.16
N ASP A 9 -22.85 -30.61 -1.18
CA ASP A 9 -22.67 -30.15 0.20
C ASP A 9 -21.55 -29.12 0.35
N PHE A 10 -20.61 -29.07 -0.61
CA PHE A 10 -19.51 -28.09 -0.66
C PHE A 10 -19.77 -26.95 -1.65
N LYS A 11 -20.90 -26.96 -2.34
CA LYS A 11 -21.25 -25.95 -3.36
C LYS A 11 -21.73 -24.68 -2.67
N VAL A 12 -20.81 -23.76 -2.45
CA VAL A 12 -21.15 -22.40 -2.02
C VAL A 12 -21.85 -21.73 -3.21
N GLY A 13 -23.17 -21.53 -3.11
CA GLY A 13 -23.96 -20.89 -4.17
C GLY A 13 -23.47 -19.48 -4.52
N SER A 14 -24.14 -18.82 -5.48
CA SER A 14 -23.93 -17.40 -5.76
C SER A 14 -24.12 -16.61 -4.46
N ARG A 15 -23.02 -16.13 -3.85
CA ARG A 15 -23.08 -15.23 -2.71
C ARG A 15 -23.23 -13.82 -3.27
N PRO A 16 -24.13 -12.99 -2.73
CA PRO A 16 -24.10 -11.57 -3.06
C PRO A 16 -22.71 -11.05 -2.71
N THR A 17 -22.08 -10.37 -3.67
CA THR A 17 -20.88 -9.59 -3.40
C THR A 17 -21.30 -8.49 -2.42
N VAL A 18 -21.01 -8.69 -1.14
CA VAL A 18 -21.23 -7.66 -0.12
C VAL A 18 -20.07 -6.67 -0.27
N MET A 19 -20.33 -5.59 -1.00
CA MET A 19 -19.44 -4.44 -1.03
C MET A 19 -19.71 -3.63 0.22
N TYR A 20 -18.77 -3.62 1.17
CA TYR A 20 -18.76 -2.60 2.21
C TYR A 20 -18.24 -1.32 1.56
N ILE A 21 -19.15 -0.39 1.27
CA ILE A 21 -18.81 0.98 0.94
C ILE A 21 -18.83 1.71 2.28
N PRO A 22 -17.67 1.99 2.92
CA PRO A 22 -17.68 2.83 4.10
C PRO A 22 -18.31 4.18 3.73
N ASP A 23 -19.15 4.70 4.62
CA ASP A 23 -19.47 6.13 4.61
C ASP A 23 -18.14 6.91 4.62
N PHE A 24 -18.11 8.07 3.96
CA PHE A 24 -16.92 8.92 3.87
C PHE A 24 -16.25 9.00 5.24
N ILE A 25 -15.01 8.49 5.32
CA ILE A 25 -14.20 8.62 6.53
C ILE A 25 -14.14 10.11 6.89
N SER A 26 -14.28 10.43 8.18
CA SER A 26 -14.13 11.82 8.62
C SER A 26 -12.73 12.34 8.30
N GLU A 27 -12.55 13.66 8.18
CA GLU A 27 -11.22 14.27 7.99
C GLU A 27 -10.21 13.82 9.07
N THR A 28 -10.70 13.52 10.28
CA THR A 28 -9.87 12.99 11.37
C THR A 28 -9.44 11.54 11.12
N GLU A 29 -10.35 10.68 10.67
CA GLU A 29 -10.03 9.29 10.31
C GLU A 29 -9.15 9.23 9.06
N GLU A 30 -9.39 10.10 8.09
CA GLU A 30 -8.49 10.32 6.96
C GLU A 30 -7.11 10.73 7.47
N THR A 31 -7.01 11.70 8.37
CA THR A 31 -5.73 12.11 8.97
C THR A 31 -5.07 10.95 9.72
N MET A 32 -5.81 10.13 10.47
CA MET A 32 -5.24 8.97 11.17
C MET A 32 -4.79 7.85 10.22
N LEU A 33 -5.52 7.62 9.12
CA LEU A 33 -5.14 6.63 8.10
C LEU A 33 -3.98 7.13 7.22
N LEU A 34 -3.90 8.44 6.99
CA LEU A 34 -2.78 9.10 6.33
C LEU A 34 -1.56 9.23 7.26
N SER A 35 -1.75 9.32 8.58
CA SER A 35 -0.65 9.46 9.54
C SER A 35 -0.04 8.11 9.94
N ASN A 36 -0.78 6.99 9.81
CA ASN A 36 -0.37 5.70 10.37
C ASN A 36 -0.39 4.58 9.33
N SER A 37 0.79 4.01 9.06
CA SER A 37 0.90 2.72 8.38
C SER A 37 0.14 1.63 9.15
N HIS A 38 -0.70 0.86 8.48
CA HIS A 38 -1.63 -0.07 9.11
C HIS A 38 -1.75 -1.40 8.35
N GLN A 39 -2.54 -2.32 8.91
CA GLN A 39 -2.98 -3.56 8.27
C GLN A 39 -4.50 -3.60 8.21
N ASP A 40 -5.05 -4.24 7.18
CA ASP A 40 -6.50 -4.35 6.99
C ASP A 40 -7.19 -5.24 8.03
N GLY A 41 -6.43 -6.13 8.67
CA GLY A 41 -6.89 -6.99 9.74
C GLY A 41 -7.64 -8.24 9.26
N PRO A 42 -7.77 -9.26 10.12
CA PRO A 42 -8.16 -10.63 9.72
C PRO A 42 -9.66 -10.81 9.38
N ALA A 43 -10.46 -9.74 9.41
CA ALA A 43 -11.89 -9.80 9.09
C ALA A 43 -12.16 -10.02 7.58
N TYR A 44 -11.19 -9.67 6.74
CA TYR A 44 -11.27 -9.81 5.29
C TYR A 44 -10.51 -11.06 4.81
N PHE A 45 -10.89 -11.59 3.65
CA PHE A 45 -10.05 -12.52 2.91
C PHE A 45 -8.71 -11.83 2.58
N PRO A 46 -7.56 -12.53 2.60
CA PRO A 46 -6.23 -11.92 2.52
C PRO A 46 -5.85 -11.48 1.10
N VAL A 47 -6.70 -10.67 0.49
CA VAL A 47 -6.51 -9.99 -0.79
C VAL A 47 -7.19 -8.64 -0.74
N VAL A 48 -6.52 -7.62 -1.27
CA VAL A 48 -7.04 -6.26 -1.38
C VAL A 48 -6.81 -5.79 -2.79
N ALA A 49 -7.81 -5.10 -3.34
CA ALA A 49 -7.68 -4.40 -4.61
C ALA A 49 -7.96 -2.91 -4.39
N ILE A 50 -7.04 -2.05 -4.84
CA ILE A 50 -7.15 -0.59 -4.75
C ILE A 50 -7.17 -0.04 -6.18
N LEU A 51 -8.31 0.52 -6.58
CA LEU A 51 -8.44 1.29 -7.82
C LEU A 51 -8.18 2.76 -7.52
N SER A 52 -7.14 3.34 -8.11
CA SER A 52 -6.81 4.76 -7.99
C SER A 52 -7.45 5.55 -9.14
N LEU A 53 -8.09 6.69 -8.87
CA LEU A 53 -8.84 7.46 -9.88
C LEU A 53 -8.43 8.93 -9.97
N GLY A 54 -8.13 9.55 -8.82
CA GLY A 54 -7.73 10.96 -8.74
C GLY A 54 -6.21 11.13 -8.68
N SER A 55 -5.76 12.08 -7.87
CA SER A 55 -4.34 12.44 -7.67
C SER A 55 -3.39 11.24 -7.46
N PRO A 56 -2.19 11.22 -8.09
CA PRO A 56 -1.18 10.19 -7.88
C PRO A 56 -0.65 10.18 -6.45
N VAL A 57 -0.15 9.03 -5.99
CA VAL A 57 0.42 8.94 -4.64
C VAL A 57 1.45 7.83 -4.53
N ILE A 58 2.33 7.94 -3.53
CA ILE A 58 3.20 6.85 -3.10
C ILE A 58 2.54 6.11 -1.94
N MET A 59 2.45 4.79 -2.10
CA MET A 59 2.03 3.87 -1.05
C MET A 59 3.26 3.10 -0.55
N ASN A 60 3.56 3.23 0.74
CA ASN A 60 4.70 2.59 1.39
C ASN A 60 4.27 1.27 2.02
N PHE A 61 5.10 0.23 1.86
CA PHE A 61 4.97 -1.07 2.50
C PHE A 61 6.18 -1.30 3.40
N THR A 62 5.94 -1.43 4.70
CA THR A 62 6.99 -1.67 5.71
C THR A 62 6.71 -2.99 6.41
N PRO A 63 7.70 -3.90 6.55
CA PRO A 63 7.48 -5.14 7.27
C PRO A 63 7.03 -4.87 8.71
N HIS A 64 6.12 -5.70 9.23
CA HIS A 64 5.68 -5.59 10.61
C HIS A 64 6.86 -5.81 11.57
N SER A 65 6.85 -5.13 12.73
CA SER A 65 7.89 -5.26 13.77
C SER A 65 8.20 -6.68 14.24
N ARG A 66 7.30 -7.65 13.99
CA ARG A 66 7.53 -9.08 14.25
C ARG A 66 8.66 -9.66 13.41
N PHE A 67 9.01 -8.99 12.30
CA PHE A 67 10.12 -9.30 11.42
C PHE A 67 11.34 -8.40 11.65
N ARG A 68 11.30 -7.49 12.64
CA ARG A 68 12.47 -6.70 13.02
C ARG A 68 13.39 -7.59 13.88
N LEU A 69 14.64 -7.75 13.48
CA LEU A 69 15.59 -8.49 14.30
C LEU A 69 15.88 -7.67 15.57
N CYS A 70 15.55 -8.21 16.74
CA CYS A 70 16.00 -7.64 18.01
C CYS A 70 17.54 -7.65 18.01
N THR A 71 18.18 -6.50 17.91
CA THR A 71 19.57 -6.37 18.34
C THR A 71 19.57 -6.32 19.87
N ASP A 72 19.32 -7.45 20.53
CA ASP A 72 19.52 -7.55 21.97
C ASP A 72 21.02 -7.65 22.26
N HIS A 73 21.53 -6.61 22.92
CA HIS A 73 22.70 -6.57 23.78
C HIS A 73 23.97 -7.37 23.39
N ASP A 74 24.98 -6.65 22.89
CA ASP A 74 26.30 -6.72 23.52
C ASP A 74 26.47 -5.46 24.38
N LYS A 75 26.25 -5.61 25.68
CA LYS A 75 26.87 -4.72 26.68
C LYS A 75 28.28 -5.25 26.95
N ASP A 76 29.19 -4.29 27.12
CA ASP A 76 30.62 -4.39 27.48
C ASP A 76 31.55 -4.70 26.28
N ASN A 77 32.53 -3.87 25.91
CA ASN A 77 33.43 -3.06 26.74
C ASN A 77 34.00 -1.86 25.95
N ASP A 78 34.48 -0.85 26.68
CA ASP A 78 35.09 0.42 26.26
C ASP A 78 35.93 0.43 24.98
N THR A 79 35.78 1.46 24.14
CA THR A 79 36.81 2.48 23.83
C THR A 79 36.36 3.39 22.68
N SER A 80 36.41 4.70 22.99
CA SER A 80 36.39 5.90 22.14
C SER A 80 36.46 5.77 20.61
N GLY A 81 35.63 6.54 19.91
CA GLY A 81 35.96 7.06 18.57
C GLY A 81 34.75 7.19 17.65
N GLY A 82 34.43 8.43 17.25
CA GLY A 82 33.20 8.81 16.57
C GLY A 82 32.92 8.13 15.21
N THR A 83 31.64 7.91 14.95
CA THR A 83 30.87 8.37 13.77
C THR A 83 29.46 7.80 13.88
N SER A 84 28.43 8.64 13.66
CA SER A 84 27.02 8.27 13.74
C SER A 84 26.71 7.04 12.87
N ARG A 85 26.53 5.88 13.52
CA ARG A 85 26.08 4.66 12.86
C ARG A 85 24.56 4.77 12.67
N VAL A 86 24.14 5.24 11.50
CA VAL A 86 22.75 5.05 11.02
C VAL A 86 22.48 3.54 11.05
N GLY A 87 21.69 3.09 12.02
CA GLY A 87 21.32 1.70 12.16
C GLY A 87 20.49 1.28 10.96
N LYS A 88 21.06 0.47 10.06
CA LYS A 88 20.26 -0.29 9.10
C LYS A 88 19.46 -1.30 9.90
N ASP A 89 18.18 -1.03 10.10
CA ASP A 89 17.24 -2.01 10.64
C ASP A 89 17.34 -3.29 9.81
N LYS A 90 17.93 -4.34 10.39
CA LYS A 90 18.03 -5.65 9.74
C LYS A 90 16.70 -6.36 9.92
N TRP A 91 16.00 -6.53 8.81
CA TRP A 91 14.76 -7.29 8.76
C TRP A 91 15.05 -8.78 8.55
N LEU A 92 14.26 -9.63 9.21
CA LEU A 92 14.32 -11.08 9.07
C LEU A 92 13.94 -11.52 7.65
N HIS A 93 14.49 -12.66 7.20
CA HIS A 93 14.09 -13.37 5.97
C HIS A 93 14.06 -12.54 4.67
N GLY A 94 14.78 -11.42 4.61
CA GLY A 94 14.84 -10.59 3.40
C GLY A 94 13.63 -9.69 3.18
N HIS A 95 12.73 -9.56 4.16
CA HIS A 95 11.61 -8.61 4.09
C HIS A 95 12.16 -7.18 4.09
N GLN A 96 12.20 -6.52 2.94
CA GLN A 96 12.61 -5.12 2.85
C GLN A 96 11.38 -4.22 2.69
N PRO A 97 11.41 -3.00 3.24
CA PRO A 97 10.44 -1.97 2.87
C PRO A 97 10.51 -1.68 1.38
N PHE A 98 9.37 -1.36 0.78
CA PHE A 98 9.28 -0.93 -0.61
C PHE A 98 8.11 0.02 -0.79
N SER A 99 8.13 0.78 -1.89
CA SER A 99 7.08 1.73 -2.21
C SER A 99 6.51 1.46 -3.59
N ILE A 100 5.23 1.76 -3.78
CA ILE A 100 4.55 1.65 -5.07
C ILE A 100 3.95 3.02 -5.41
N LEU A 101 4.21 3.49 -6.62
CA LEU A 101 3.59 4.67 -7.18
C LEU A 101 2.23 4.31 -7.79
N LEU A 102 1.17 4.88 -7.24
CA LEU A 102 -0.21 4.69 -7.67
C LEU A 102 -0.65 5.88 -8.53
N MET A 103 -0.62 5.69 -9.84
CA MET A 103 -1.09 6.68 -10.81
C MET A 103 -2.62 6.70 -10.95
N PRO A 104 -3.24 7.79 -11.43
CA PRO A 104 -4.66 7.80 -11.78
C PRO A 104 -4.99 6.68 -12.77
N ARG A 105 -6.08 5.95 -12.52
CA ARG A 105 -6.56 4.78 -13.27
C ARG A 105 -5.70 3.52 -13.14
N SER A 106 -4.84 3.44 -12.11
CA SER A 106 -4.11 2.22 -11.78
C SER A 106 -4.90 1.30 -10.85
N LEU A 107 -4.65 0.00 -10.96
CA LEU A 107 -5.18 -1.03 -10.07
C LEU A 107 -4.03 -1.72 -9.35
N LEU A 108 -3.96 -1.58 -8.02
CA LEU A 108 -3.05 -2.32 -7.18
C LEU A 108 -3.78 -3.51 -6.55
N ILE A 109 -3.21 -4.72 -6.66
CA ILE A 109 -3.69 -5.90 -5.95
C ILE A 109 -2.54 -6.45 -5.13
N PHE A 110 -2.76 -6.63 -3.82
CA PHE A 110 -1.80 -7.33 -2.95
C PHE A 110 -2.51 -8.39 -2.11
N LYS A 111 -1.78 -9.48 -1.83
CA LYS A 111 -2.29 -10.68 -1.16
C LYS A 111 -1.20 -11.34 -0.31
N ASP A 112 -1.58 -12.39 0.41
CA ASP A 112 -0.67 -13.29 1.13
C ASP A 112 0.22 -12.54 2.14
N GLU A 113 1.55 -12.63 2.04
CA GLU A 113 2.50 -11.99 2.94
C GLU A 113 2.40 -10.47 2.93
N VAL A 114 2.23 -9.84 1.75
CA VAL A 114 2.07 -8.38 1.66
C VAL A 114 0.80 -7.91 2.39
N TYR A 115 -0.24 -8.75 2.42
CA TYR A 115 -1.45 -8.47 3.19
C TYR A 115 -1.26 -8.67 4.69
N SER A 116 -0.60 -9.76 5.08
CA SER A 116 -0.60 -10.27 6.46
C SER A 116 0.56 -9.76 7.32
N ASP A 117 1.66 -9.38 6.66
CA ASP A 117 2.97 -9.18 7.29
C ASP A 117 3.57 -7.80 7.02
N TYR A 118 2.99 -7.03 6.10
CA TYR A 118 3.39 -5.64 5.84
C TYR A 118 2.34 -4.67 6.38
N LEU A 119 2.83 -3.59 6.98
CA LEU A 119 2.08 -2.37 7.20
C LEU A 119 2.10 -1.55 5.92
N HIS A 120 0.98 -0.94 5.57
CA HIS A 120 0.90 -0.06 4.41
C HIS A 120 0.30 1.29 4.76
N GLY A 121 0.72 2.33 4.04
CA GLY A 121 0.28 3.69 4.30
C GLY A 121 0.62 4.65 3.16
N ILE A 122 -0.04 5.80 3.20
CA ILE A 122 0.18 6.92 2.30
C ILE A 122 0.53 8.11 3.17
N GLU A 123 1.68 8.74 2.94
CA GLU A 123 2.05 9.93 3.70
C GLU A 123 1.14 11.12 3.33
N ALA A 124 0.90 12.03 4.28
CA ALA A 124 0.08 13.22 4.06
C ALA A 124 0.78 14.36 3.29
N ASN A 125 2.03 14.16 2.85
CA ASN A 125 2.83 15.18 2.18
C ASN A 125 2.27 15.51 0.78
N GLU A 126 2.23 16.81 0.45
CA GLU A 126 1.82 17.30 -0.89
C GLU A 126 2.85 16.96 -1.97
N GLU A 127 4.13 17.02 -1.60
CA GLU A 127 5.25 16.64 -2.46
C GLU A 127 5.82 15.30 -2.01
N GLN A 128 5.90 14.35 -2.94
CA GLN A 128 6.38 13.00 -2.66
C GLN A 128 7.44 12.59 -3.69
N LEU A 129 8.63 12.21 -3.19
CA LEU A 129 9.69 11.65 -4.02
C LEU A 129 9.43 10.17 -4.25
N HIS A 130 9.35 9.73 -5.51
CA HIS A 130 9.16 8.30 -5.83
C HIS A 130 10.45 7.56 -6.17
N ASP A 131 11.59 8.12 -5.74
CA ASP A 131 12.90 7.45 -5.85
C ASP A 131 12.87 6.14 -5.04
N GLY A 132 13.04 5.01 -5.73
CA GLY A 132 12.94 3.68 -5.11
C GLY A 132 11.55 3.05 -5.09
N ALA A 133 10.54 3.69 -5.71
CA ALA A 133 9.29 3.00 -6.00
C ALA A 133 9.54 1.86 -7.00
N VAL A 134 8.98 0.69 -6.73
CA VAL A 134 9.26 -0.54 -7.52
C VAL A 134 8.80 -0.45 -8.98
N ASN A 135 7.90 0.48 -9.28
CA ASN A 135 7.33 0.73 -10.60
C ASN A 135 7.71 2.13 -11.17
N GLU A 136 8.87 2.67 -10.77
CA GLU A 136 9.39 3.97 -11.26
C GLU A 136 9.45 4.02 -12.79
N ILE A 137 9.90 2.94 -13.44
CA ILE A 137 10.06 2.89 -14.91
C ILE A 137 8.70 3.01 -15.61
N GLU A 138 7.69 2.29 -15.13
CA GLU A 138 6.34 2.30 -15.68
C GLU A 138 5.68 3.65 -15.47
N ALA A 139 5.87 4.26 -14.31
CA ALA A 139 5.34 5.58 -14.02
C ALA A 139 5.97 6.67 -14.90
N LEU A 140 7.28 6.59 -15.14
CA LEU A 140 8.00 7.53 -15.99
C LEU A 140 7.54 7.45 -17.46
N LYS A 141 7.21 6.24 -17.95
CA LYS A 141 6.61 6.08 -19.28
C LYS A 141 5.25 6.77 -19.37
N HIS A 142 4.41 6.59 -18.34
CA HIS A 142 3.09 7.20 -18.31
C HIS A 142 3.16 8.73 -18.21
N SER A 143 4.12 9.27 -17.45
CA SER A 143 4.32 10.73 -17.37
C SER A 143 4.87 11.31 -18.67
N ALA A 144 5.78 10.61 -19.35
CA ALA A 144 6.29 11.01 -20.66
C ALA A 144 5.21 10.98 -21.74
N GLU A 145 4.31 9.99 -21.73
CA GLU A 145 3.15 9.94 -22.64
C GLU A 145 2.16 11.09 -22.39
N ASP A 146 1.92 11.45 -21.13
CA ASP A 146 1.07 12.59 -20.78
C ASP A 146 1.76 13.94 -21.12
N LEU A 147 3.08 14.07 -20.93
CA LEU A 147 3.86 15.24 -21.35
C LEU A 147 3.94 15.39 -22.87
N ALA A 148 4.08 14.28 -23.60
CA ALA A 148 4.06 14.27 -25.07
C ALA A 148 2.70 14.74 -25.62
N ARG A 149 1.61 14.56 -24.86
CA ARG A 149 0.29 15.13 -25.17
C ARG A 149 0.17 16.62 -24.85
N LEU A 150 1.02 17.15 -23.96
CA LEU A 150 1.02 18.53 -23.46
C LEU A 150 2.07 19.44 -24.14
N GLY A 151 2.97 18.90 -24.98
CA GLY A 151 3.77 19.68 -25.93
C GLY A 151 4.79 20.66 -25.32
N SER A 152 5.52 20.27 -24.27
CA SER A 152 6.47 21.19 -23.60
C SER A 152 7.93 20.88 -23.92
N GLU A 153 8.63 21.88 -24.48
CA GLU A 153 10.09 21.93 -24.67
C GLU A 153 10.75 22.52 -23.41
N GLY A 154 11.41 21.71 -22.59
CA GLY A 154 12.16 22.16 -21.40
C GLY A 154 13.52 21.47 -21.27
N GLY A 155 14.44 22.05 -20.49
CA GLY A 155 15.84 21.61 -20.36
C GLY A 155 16.04 20.30 -19.57
N VAL A 156 16.97 19.46 -20.05
CA VAL A 156 17.12 18.03 -19.73
C VAL A 156 17.43 17.69 -18.26
N GLU A 157 18.03 18.60 -17.47
CA GLU A 157 18.48 18.31 -16.10
C GLU A 157 17.52 18.78 -14.99
N GLU A 158 16.79 19.88 -15.19
CA GLU A 158 15.73 20.34 -14.26
C GLU A 158 14.49 19.43 -14.38
N ILE A 159 14.21 18.98 -15.61
CA ILE A 159 13.23 17.93 -15.93
C ILE A 159 13.48 16.66 -15.12
N ARG A 160 14.74 16.24 -14.89
CA ARG A 160 15.02 14.97 -14.18
C ARG A 160 14.63 14.99 -12.71
N LYS A 161 14.71 16.15 -12.06
CA LYS A 161 14.34 16.30 -10.64
C LYS A 161 12.82 16.47 -10.47
N ASP A 162 12.21 17.19 -11.41
CA ASP A 162 10.75 17.30 -11.50
C ASP A 162 10.08 15.98 -11.86
N LEU A 163 10.70 15.18 -12.74
CA LEU A 163 10.18 13.86 -13.13
C LEU A 163 10.17 12.85 -11.98
N LYS A 164 10.95 13.06 -10.92
CA LYS A 164 11.04 12.17 -9.74
C LYS A 164 10.15 12.61 -8.57
N THR A 165 9.44 13.72 -8.73
CA THR A 165 8.62 14.32 -7.68
C THR A 165 7.17 14.33 -8.12
N ILE A 166 6.29 13.81 -7.26
CA ILE A 166 4.85 13.86 -7.47
C ILE A 166 4.29 14.99 -6.63
N HIS A 167 3.46 15.82 -7.27
CA HIS A 167 2.73 16.89 -6.60
C HIS A 167 1.25 16.51 -6.50
N ARG A 168 0.72 16.41 -5.29
CA ARG A 168 -0.68 16.10 -5.01
C ARG A 168 -1.53 17.36 -5.06
N THR A 169 -1.72 17.90 -6.27
CA THR A 169 -2.43 19.17 -6.49
C THR A 169 -3.95 19.06 -6.44
N THR A 170 -4.49 17.83 -6.39
CA THR A 170 -5.93 17.55 -6.40
C THR A 170 -6.31 16.50 -5.37
N THR A 171 -7.61 16.39 -5.06
CA THR A 171 -8.14 15.35 -4.18
C THR A 171 -7.83 13.97 -4.72
N ARG A 172 -7.29 13.10 -3.86
CA ARG A 172 -7.08 11.68 -4.18
C ARG A 172 -8.40 10.93 -4.02
N ILE A 173 -8.80 10.23 -5.07
CA ILE A 173 -9.95 9.31 -5.03
C ILE A 173 -9.42 7.90 -5.26
N SER A 174 -9.75 6.98 -4.35
CA SER A 174 -9.46 5.55 -4.52
C SER A 174 -10.60 4.69 -4.00
N LEU A 175 -10.83 3.56 -4.65
CA LEU A 175 -11.76 2.52 -4.19
C LEU A 175 -10.97 1.34 -3.67
N THR A 176 -11.13 1.02 -2.39
CA THR A 176 -10.51 -0.16 -1.76
C THR A 176 -11.54 -1.27 -1.66
N CYS A 177 -11.37 -2.29 -2.48
CA CYS A 177 -12.23 -3.46 -2.54
C CYS A 177 -11.65 -4.59 -1.68
N ARG A 178 -12.46 -5.09 -0.74
CA ARG A 178 -12.11 -6.19 0.17
C ARG A 178 -13.24 -7.23 0.17
N SER A 179 -12.89 -8.50 0.33
CA SER A 179 -13.87 -9.58 0.45
C SER A 179 -14.06 -9.96 1.92
N VAL A 180 -15.30 -9.90 2.43
CA VAL A 180 -15.62 -10.31 3.81
C VAL A 180 -16.09 -11.76 3.81
N LEU A 181 -15.39 -12.65 4.52
CA LEU A 181 -15.66 -14.10 4.45
C LEU A 181 -16.98 -14.51 5.11
N LYS A 182 -17.38 -13.85 6.20
CA LYS A 182 -18.65 -14.09 6.91
C LYS A 182 -19.10 -12.84 7.68
N VAL A 183 -20.27 -12.31 7.32
CA VAL A 183 -21.01 -11.39 8.18
C VAL A 183 -21.86 -12.24 9.14
N HIS A 184 -21.66 -12.11 10.45
CA HIS A 184 -22.56 -12.75 11.41
C HIS A 184 -23.92 -12.04 11.30
N LYS A 185 -25.03 -12.78 11.13
CA LYS A 185 -26.41 -12.25 10.95
C LYS A 185 -26.89 -11.26 12.03
N LYS A 186 -26.11 -11.02 13.09
CA LYS A 186 -26.46 -10.16 14.22
C LYS A 186 -25.94 -8.73 14.11
N LEU A 187 -25.17 -8.37 13.08
CA LEU A 187 -24.58 -7.03 12.94
C LEU A 187 -25.52 -5.99 12.30
N PHE A 188 -26.54 -6.41 11.56
CA PHE A 188 -27.56 -5.52 11.01
C PHE A 188 -28.93 -5.97 11.53
N LYS A 189 -29.47 -5.22 12.49
CA LYS A 189 -30.91 -5.26 12.78
C LYS A 189 -31.58 -4.34 11.76
N PHE A 190 -32.29 -4.94 10.81
CA PHE A 190 -33.36 -4.24 10.10
C PHE A 190 -34.58 -4.13 11.01
#